data_AF-A0A532UBP5-F1
#
_entry.id   AF-A0A532UBP5-F1
#
_cell.length_a   1.000
_cell.length_b   1.000
_cell.length_c   1.000
_cell.angle_alpha   90.00
_cell.angle_beta   90.00
_cell.angle_gamma   90.00
#
_symmetry.space_group_name_H-M   'P 1'
#
loop_
_entity.id
_entity.type
_entity.pdbx_description
1 polymer ?
#
loop_
_entity_poly.entity_id
_entity_poly.type
_entity_poly.pdbx_seq_one_letter_code
_entity_poly.pdbx_strand_id
1 'polypeptide(L)'
;TQLFFASNRDNGDQYWDCEIYISEWDGEKWSEPRIYDSTFVTADKPDWGVTIPRDFQTFIFSSGREPAQPQSVQMFQSIWLGDKWSQPEALPAPVNSGGWEATPYITPDGKTLYLCSDRGEENKQDVDIWRFDFINGVWTNPQLMRGPFFSDKHDYDPCLSPDGTKFYFTSDRDGGLGDSDIYVVEKIFKR
;
A
#
# COMPACT_ATOMS: atom_id res chain seq x y z
N THR A 1 3.51 -21.07 -1.28
CA THR A 1 2.86 -19.75 -1.06
C THR A 1 3.84 -18.65 -1.39
N GLN A 2 3.40 -17.49 -1.87
CA GLN A 2 4.29 -16.38 -2.20
C GLN A 2 4.02 -15.20 -1.27
N LEU A 3 5.08 -14.51 -0.85
CA LEU A 3 5.05 -13.28 -0.06
C LEU A 3 5.74 -12.18 -0.86
N PHE A 4 5.00 -11.11 -1.14
CA PHE A 4 5.50 -9.90 -1.77
C PHE A 4 5.62 -8.81 -0.73
N PHE A 5 6.71 -8.05 -0.76
CA PHE A 5 6.93 -6.98 0.21
C PHE A 5 8.00 -6.00 -0.29
N ALA A 6 7.93 -4.77 0.19
CA ALA A 6 8.94 -3.75 -0.04
C ALA A 6 10.01 -3.79 1.05
N SER A 7 11.28 -3.58 0.70
CA SER A 7 12.38 -3.52 1.67
C SER A 7 13.60 -2.81 1.09
N ASN A 8 14.31 -2.03 1.91
CA ASN A 8 15.59 -1.42 1.60
C ASN A 8 16.80 -2.31 1.92
N ARG A 9 16.58 -3.63 2.05
CA ARG A 9 17.57 -4.58 2.60
C ARG A 9 18.93 -4.58 1.92
N ASP A 10 18.97 -4.25 0.63
CA ASP A 10 20.19 -4.28 -0.18
C ASP A 10 20.76 -2.86 -0.43
N ASN A 11 20.10 -1.82 0.09
CA ASN A 11 20.43 -0.40 -0.14
C ASN A 11 21.02 0.31 1.09
N GLY A 12 21.39 -0.45 2.12
CA GLY A 12 22.05 0.07 3.32
C GLY A 12 21.18 1.06 4.11
N ASP A 13 21.77 2.18 4.55
CA ASP A 13 21.10 3.18 5.40
C ASP A 13 20.14 4.13 4.63
N GLN A 14 19.94 3.90 3.32
CA GLN A 14 18.97 4.65 2.53
C GLN A 14 17.56 4.14 2.84
N TYR A 15 16.99 4.59 3.96
CA TYR A 15 15.66 4.19 4.43
C TYR A 15 14.57 4.29 3.36
N TRP A 16 14.68 5.31 2.51
CA TRP A 16 13.69 5.58 1.47
C TRP A 16 13.87 4.71 0.22
N ASP A 17 15.01 4.06 0.01
CA ASP A 17 15.26 3.31 -1.22
C ASP A 17 14.87 1.84 -1.02
N CYS A 18 13.58 1.55 -1.17
CA CYS A 18 13.06 0.18 -1.08
C CYS A 18 12.77 -0.39 -2.48
N GLU A 19 12.98 -1.68 -2.66
CA GLU A 19 12.50 -2.44 -3.82
C GLU A 19 11.46 -3.49 -3.43
N ILE A 20 10.78 -4.01 -4.45
CA ILE A 20 9.79 -5.07 -4.31
C ILE A 20 10.45 -6.45 -4.44
N TYR A 21 10.40 -7.20 -3.33
CA TYR A 21 10.93 -8.55 -3.21
C TYR A 21 9.81 -9.59 -3.19
N ILE A 22 10.20 -10.82 -3.53
CA ILE A 22 9.41 -12.03 -3.33
C ILE A 22 10.19 -13.02 -2.45
N SER A 23 9.46 -13.72 -1.60
CA SER A 23 9.91 -14.95 -0.95
C SER A 23 8.83 -16.03 -1.07
N GLU A 24 9.24 -17.29 -1.18
CA GLU A 24 8.34 -18.41 -1.41
C GLU A 24 8.41 -19.41 -0.26
N TRP A 25 7.24 -19.82 0.24
CA TRP A 25 7.08 -20.86 1.24
C TRP A 25 6.91 -22.23 0.58
N ASP A 26 7.80 -23.16 0.92
CA ASP A 26 7.83 -24.53 0.41
C ASP A 26 7.00 -25.53 1.24
N GLY A 27 6.52 -25.13 2.41
CA GLY A 27 5.86 -26.00 3.38
C GLY A 27 6.52 -25.98 4.76
N GLU A 28 7.82 -25.63 4.82
CA GLU A 28 8.63 -25.66 6.03
C GLU A 28 9.38 -24.35 6.29
N LYS A 29 9.83 -23.67 5.22
CA LYS A 29 10.56 -22.40 5.33
C LYS A 29 10.28 -21.46 4.17
N TRP A 30 10.57 -20.19 4.40
CA TRP A 30 10.61 -19.16 3.37
C TRP A 30 11.96 -19.22 2.64
N SER A 31 11.95 -19.01 1.33
CA SER A 31 13.16 -18.86 0.53
C SER A 31 13.88 -17.55 0.86
N GLU A 32 15.17 -17.47 0.53
CA GLU A 32 15.87 -16.18 0.53
C GLU A 32 15.10 -15.18 -0.36
N PRO A 33 14.88 -13.96 0.12
CA PRO A 33 14.23 -12.94 -0.68
C PRO A 33 15.04 -12.59 -1.94
N ARG A 34 14.34 -12.37 -3.04
CA ARG A 34 14.92 -11.85 -4.28
C ARG A 34 14.03 -10.77 -4.86
N ILE A 35 14.60 -9.87 -5.67
CA ILE A 35 13.81 -8.94 -6.47
C ILE A 35 12.81 -9.76 -7.29
N TYR A 36 11.54 -9.35 -7.26
CA TYR A 36 10.46 -10.11 -7.88
C TYR A 36 10.56 -10.08 -9.41
N ASP A 37 10.51 -8.87 -9.98
CA ASP A 37 10.56 -8.58 -11.42
C ASP A 37 11.10 -7.15 -11.58
N SER A 38 12.04 -6.94 -12.50
CA SER A 38 12.65 -5.63 -12.74
C SER A 38 11.65 -4.59 -13.24
N THR A 39 10.49 -5.00 -13.76
CA THR A 39 9.38 -4.12 -14.15
C THR A 39 8.89 -3.27 -12.96
N PHE A 40 8.99 -3.80 -11.74
CA PHE A 40 8.54 -3.17 -10.52
C PHE A 40 9.61 -2.39 -9.78
N VAL A 41 10.85 -2.36 -10.28
CA VAL A 41 11.96 -1.65 -9.66
C VAL A 41 12.37 -0.49 -10.54
N THR A 42 12.59 0.68 -9.94
CA THR A 42 13.18 1.83 -10.63
C THR A 42 14.41 2.29 -9.89
N ALA A 43 15.56 2.33 -10.58
CA ALA A 43 16.82 2.73 -9.96
C ALA A 43 16.71 4.12 -9.32
N ASP A 44 17.25 4.26 -8.10
CA ASP A 44 17.28 5.48 -7.28
C ASP A 44 15.88 6.07 -6.98
N LYS A 45 14.83 5.25 -7.05
CA LYS A 45 13.46 5.67 -6.77
C LYS A 45 12.76 4.69 -5.81
N PRO A 46 12.06 5.20 -4.78
CA PRO A 46 11.41 4.39 -3.77
C PRO A 46 10.28 3.51 -4.34
N ASP A 47 10.20 2.24 -3.93
CA ASP A 47 9.03 1.35 -4.10
C ASP A 47 8.56 0.83 -2.73
N TRP A 48 7.65 1.56 -2.05
CA TRP A 48 7.36 1.41 -0.60
C TRP A 48 6.29 0.39 -0.18
N GLY A 49 5.52 -0.15 -1.11
CA GLY A 49 4.39 -1.00 -0.74
C GLY A 49 3.77 -1.68 -1.95
N VAL A 50 3.20 -2.86 -1.71
CA VAL A 50 2.67 -3.73 -2.75
C VAL A 50 1.41 -4.42 -2.28
N THR A 51 0.46 -4.61 -3.18
CA THR A 51 -0.75 -5.37 -2.93
C THR A 51 -1.28 -6.02 -4.21
N ILE A 52 -1.91 -7.17 -4.06
CA ILE A 52 -2.36 -8.02 -5.16
C ILE A 52 -3.72 -8.63 -4.76
N PRO A 53 -4.77 -8.53 -5.59
CA PRO A 53 -6.03 -9.19 -5.34
C PRO A 53 -5.91 -10.71 -5.57
N ARG A 54 -6.90 -11.48 -5.12
CA ARG A 54 -6.83 -12.95 -5.11
C ARG A 54 -6.73 -13.58 -6.50
N ASP A 55 -7.15 -12.87 -7.55
CA ASP A 55 -7.07 -13.36 -8.91
C ASP A 55 -5.65 -13.27 -9.52
N PHE A 56 -4.73 -12.58 -8.84
CA PHE A 56 -3.35 -12.33 -9.29
C PHE A 56 -3.26 -11.70 -10.69
N GLN A 57 -4.32 -11.01 -11.15
CA GLN A 57 -4.32 -10.36 -12.47
C GLN A 57 -3.80 -8.92 -12.43
N THR A 58 -3.81 -8.29 -11.26
CA THR A 58 -3.39 -6.90 -11.09
C THR A 58 -2.37 -6.79 -9.96
N PHE A 59 -1.24 -6.17 -10.22
CA PHE A 59 -0.21 -5.86 -9.24
C PHE A 59 -0.26 -4.37 -8.95
N ILE A 60 -0.64 -3.96 -7.74
CA ILE A 60 -0.73 -2.55 -7.35
C ILE A 60 0.42 -2.26 -6.39
N PHE A 61 1.11 -1.15 -6.59
CA PHE A 61 2.27 -0.80 -5.77
C PHE A 61 2.49 0.71 -5.73
N SER A 62 3.17 1.19 -4.70
CA SER A 62 3.61 2.58 -4.59
C SER A 62 5.02 2.75 -5.12
N SER A 63 5.25 3.75 -5.97
CA SER A 63 6.55 3.98 -6.59
C SER A 63 6.84 5.47 -6.81
N GLY A 64 8.11 5.86 -6.71
CA GLY A 64 8.60 7.20 -7.06
C GLY A 64 8.78 7.42 -8.57
N ARG A 65 8.49 6.41 -9.40
CA ARG A 65 8.54 6.52 -10.85
C ARG A 65 7.60 7.61 -11.37
N GLU A 66 7.91 8.13 -12.57
CA GLU A 66 7.05 9.16 -13.18
C GLU A 66 5.59 8.67 -13.28
N PRO A 67 4.59 9.49 -12.91
CA PRO A 67 4.65 10.95 -12.72
C PRO A 67 4.81 11.43 -11.27
N ALA A 68 5.27 10.57 -10.34
CA ALA A 68 5.44 10.96 -8.95
C ALA A 68 6.43 12.14 -8.83
N GLN A 69 6.11 13.08 -7.93
CA GLN A 69 7.00 14.21 -7.64
C GLN A 69 8.29 13.74 -6.97
N PRO A 70 9.39 14.52 -7.05
CA PRO A 70 10.62 14.20 -6.32
C PRO A 70 10.35 13.97 -4.83
N GLN A 71 10.96 12.93 -4.27
CA GLN A 71 10.79 12.52 -2.86
C GLN A 71 9.34 12.14 -2.49
N SER A 72 8.51 11.82 -3.48
CA SER A 72 7.16 11.28 -3.28
C SER A 72 7.02 9.90 -3.91
N VAL A 73 5.94 9.22 -3.57
CA VAL A 73 5.48 7.98 -4.21
C VAL A 73 4.02 8.15 -4.63
N GLN A 74 3.64 7.48 -5.71
CA GLN A 74 2.26 7.39 -6.18
C GLN A 74 1.87 5.95 -6.48
N MET A 75 0.58 5.68 -6.64
CA MET A 75 0.08 4.35 -6.98
C MET A 75 0.26 4.02 -8.46
N PHE A 76 0.79 2.83 -8.72
CA PHE A 76 0.89 2.24 -10.04
C PHE A 76 0.21 0.88 -10.05
N GLN A 77 -0.25 0.47 -11.22
CA GLN A 77 -0.72 -0.88 -11.46
C GLN A 77 -0.01 -1.50 -12.66
N SER A 78 0.13 -2.82 -12.63
CA SER A 78 0.48 -3.62 -13.80
C SER A 78 -0.49 -4.80 -13.93
N ILE A 79 -0.75 -5.22 -15.16
CA ILE A 79 -1.68 -6.28 -15.50
C ILE A 79 -0.91 -7.51 -15.97
N TRP A 80 -1.28 -8.69 -15.48
CA TRP A 80 -0.71 -9.94 -15.94
C TRP A 80 -1.22 -10.27 -17.35
N LEU A 81 -0.30 -10.41 -18.31
CA LEU A 81 -0.62 -10.67 -19.72
C LEU A 81 -0.60 -12.17 -20.09
N GLY A 82 -0.36 -13.04 -19.12
CA GLY A 82 -0.28 -14.49 -19.29
C GLY A 82 1.14 -15.06 -19.18
N ASP A 83 2.14 -14.29 -19.58
CA ASP A 83 3.57 -14.66 -19.55
C ASP A 83 4.46 -13.60 -18.87
N LYS A 84 3.97 -12.36 -18.78
CA LYS A 84 4.66 -11.22 -18.17
C LYS A 84 3.67 -10.20 -17.62
N TRP A 85 4.19 -9.31 -16.79
CA TRP A 85 3.51 -8.10 -16.37
C TRP A 85 3.53 -7.05 -17.49
N SER A 86 2.45 -6.27 -17.61
CA SER A 86 2.44 -5.07 -18.46
C SER A 86 3.41 -4.02 -17.93
N GLN A 87 3.75 -3.03 -18.75
CA GLN A 87 4.41 -1.84 -18.23
C GLN A 87 3.52 -1.20 -17.16
N PRO A 88 4.07 -0.77 -16.01
CA PRO A 88 3.27 -0.16 -14.98
C PRO A 88 2.71 1.19 -15.41
N GLU A 89 1.44 1.39 -15.11
CA GLU A 89 0.71 2.64 -15.38
C GLU A 89 0.28 3.25 -14.06
N ALA A 90 0.39 4.58 -13.94
CA ALA A 90 -0.10 5.28 -12.76
C ALA A 90 -1.61 5.08 -12.63
N LEU A 91 -2.11 4.78 -11.43
CA LEU A 91 -3.54 4.78 -11.19
C LEU A 91 -4.10 6.19 -11.46
N PRO A 92 -5.30 6.29 -12.08
CA PRO A 92 -5.86 7.58 -12.43
C PRO A 92 -6.33 8.35 -11.20
N ALA A 93 -6.57 9.65 -11.37
CA ALA A 93 -7.40 10.38 -10.44
C ALA A 93 -8.78 9.67 -10.32
N PRO A 94 -9.36 9.60 -9.11
CA PRO A 94 -8.94 10.30 -7.91
C PRO A 94 -8.01 9.48 -6.99
N VAL A 95 -7.53 8.30 -7.40
CA VAL A 95 -6.64 7.47 -6.56
C VAL A 95 -5.30 8.15 -6.36
N ASN A 96 -4.67 8.64 -7.42
CA ASN A 96 -3.53 9.54 -7.30
C ASN A 96 -4.03 10.99 -7.24
N SER A 97 -3.68 11.73 -6.20
CA SER A 97 -4.03 13.15 -6.07
C SER A 97 -3.01 14.08 -6.72
N GLY A 98 -1.80 13.56 -6.97
CA GLY A 98 -0.61 14.34 -7.33
C GLY A 98 0.31 14.62 -6.14
N GLY A 99 -0.13 14.30 -4.93
CA GLY A 99 0.66 14.36 -3.69
C GLY A 99 1.41 13.05 -3.41
N TRP A 100 1.40 12.64 -2.14
CA TRP A 100 1.99 11.40 -1.66
C TRP A 100 0.90 10.35 -1.47
N GLU A 101 1.10 9.19 -2.09
CA GLU A 101 0.26 8.00 -1.93
C GLU A 101 1.13 6.75 -1.75
N ALA A 102 0.96 6.02 -0.64
CA ALA A 102 1.78 4.85 -0.34
C ALA A 102 1.00 3.68 0.29
N THR A 103 1.74 2.57 0.44
CA THR A 103 1.38 1.39 1.26
C THR A 103 -0.05 0.88 1.00
N PRO A 104 -0.34 0.50 -0.26
CA PRO A 104 -1.68 0.10 -0.63
C PRO A 104 -2.07 -1.26 -0.04
N TYR A 105 -3.37 -1.43 0.19
CA TYR A 105 -4.02 -2.71 0.46
C TYR A 105 -5.28 -2.83 -0.39
N ILE A 106 -5.29 -3.80 -1.29
CA ILE A 106 -6.49 -4.17 -2.06
C ILE A 106 -7.17 -5.36 -1.39
N THR A 107 -8.50 -5.30 -1.28
CA THR A 107 -9.27 -6.45 -0.81
C THR A 107 -9.11 -7.65 -1.74
N PRO A 108 -9.23 -8.89 -1.24
CA PRO A 108 -9.04 -10.08 -2.06
C PRO A 108 -9.96 -10.16 -3.29
N ASP A 109 -11.13 -9.53 -3.25
CA ASP A 109 -12.07 -9.47 -4.38
C ASP A 109 -11.76 -8.36 -5.39
N GLY A 110 -10.71 -7.56 -5.16
CA GLY A 110 -10.28 -6.46 -6.03
C GLY A 110 -11.17 -5.23 -6.00
N LYS A 111 -12.14 -5.13 -5.07
CA LYS A 111 -13.18 -4.09 -5.11
C LYS A 111 -12.94 -2.89 -4.20
N THR A 112 -12.11 -3.02 -3.18
CA THR A 112 -11.84 -1.91 -2.27
C THR A 112 -10.34 -1.76 -2.07
N LEU A 113 -9.84 -0.56 -2.34
CA LEU A 113 -8.46 -0.17 -2.12
C LEU A 113 -8.38 0.73 -0.88
N TYR A 114 -7.43 0.43 -0.01
CA TYR A 114 -7.00 1.30 1.08
C TYR A 114 -5.56 1.74 0.77
N LEU A 115 -5.23 2.99 1.08
CA LEU A 115 -3.87 3.52 0.95
C LEU A 115 -3.68 4.67 1.93
N CYS A 116 -2.43 5.08 2.11
CA CYS A 116 -2.08 6.22 2.95
C CYS A 116 -1.81 7.43 2.05
N SER A 117 -2.31 8.61 2.40
CA SER A 117 -2.11 9.82 1.59
C SER A 117 -2.10 11.11 2.40
N ASP A 118 -1.28 12.05 1.95
CA ASP A 118 -1.16 13.42 2.47
C ASP A 118 -2.22 14.40 1.91
N ARG A 119 -3.18 13.91 1.12
CA ARG A 119 -4.29 14.70 0.54
C ARG A 119 -5.27 15.31 1.57
N GLY A 120 -4.93 15.21 2.84
CA GLY A 120 -5.73 15.49 4.02
C GLY A 120 -6.36 16.88 4.09
N GLU A 121 -6.85 17.21 5.27
CA GLU A 121 -7.42 18.53 5.51
C GLU A 121 -6.32 19.60 5.41
N GLU A 122 -6.62 20.76 4.80
CA GLU A 122 -5.62 21.80 4.42
C GLU A 122 -4.69 22.24 5.57
N ASN A 123 -5.13 22.13 6.83
CA ASN A 123 -4.36 22.54 8.00
C ASN A 123 -3.68 21.37 8.73
N LYS A 124 -3.76 20.15 8.18
CA LYS A 124 -3.25 18.92 8.77
C LYS A 124 -2.04 18.46 7.93
N GLN A 125 -0.85 18.48 8.54
CA GLN A 125 0.39 18.05 7.89
C GLN A 125 0.73 16.63 8.30
N ASP A 126 -0.13 15.69 7.94
CA ASP A 126 0.08 14.29 8.22
C ASP A 126 -0.43 13.40 7.08
N VAL A 127 -0.39 12.10 7.33
CA VAL A 127 -0.83 11.08 6.39
C VAL A 127 -1.99 10.34 7.02
N ASP A 128 -3.07 10.21 6.27
CA ASP A 128 -4.28 9.53 6.69
C ASP A 128 -4.55 8.28 5.84
N ILE A 129 -5.37 7.37 6.37
CA ILE A 129 -5.85 6.21 5.62
C ILE A 129 -7.10 6.58 4.80
N TRP A 130 -7.04 6.33 3.50
CA TRP A 130 -8.10 6.58 2.55
C TRP A 130 -8.62 5.29 1.92
N ARG A 131 -9.93 5.25 1.68
CA ARG A 131 -10.64 4.15 1.04
C ARG A 131 -11.20 4.56 -0.31
N PHE A 132 -11.12 3.64 -1.27
CA PHE A 132 -11.68 3.77 -2.60
C PHE A 132 -12.42 2.48 -2.95
N ASP A 133 -13.58 2.60 -3.59
CA ASP A 133 -14.30 1.46 -4.16
C ASP A 133 -14.13 1.44 -5.67
N PHE A 134 -14.04 0.24 -6.24
CA PHE A 134 -14.03 0.03 -7.68
C PHE A 134 -15.43 -0.33 -8.16
N ILE A 135 -16.09 0.61 -8.84
CA ILE A 135 -17.49 0.49 -9.26
C ILE A 135 -17.57 0.81 -10.75
N ASN A 136 -18.14 -0.10 -11.54
CA ASN A 136 -18.36 0.08 -12.98
C ASN A 136 -17.07 0.45 -13.76
N GLY A 137 -15.94 -0.13 -13.38
CA GLY A 137 -14.66 0.09 -14.07
C GLY A 137 -13.90 1.35 -13.64
N VAL A 138 -14.37 2.07 -12.63
CA VAL A 138 -13.72 3.29 -12.11
C VAL A 138 -13.61 3.28 -10.60
N TRP A 139 -12.56 3.92 -10.08
CA TRP A 139 -12.40 4.19 -8.65
C TRP A 139 -13.31 5.34 -8.21
N THR A 140 -13.98 5.18 -7.06
CA THR A 140 -14.79 6.23 -6.47
C THR A 140 -13.95 7.40 -5.96
N ASN A 141 -14.62 8.51 -5.62
CA ASN A 141 -13.99 9.58 -4.83
C ASN A 141 -13.37 9.04 -3.53
N PRO A 142 -12.28 9.66 -3.05
CA PRO A 142 -11.57 9.24 -1.85
C PRO A 142 -12.46 9.39 -0.61
N GLN A 143 -12.45 8.37 0.24
CA GLN A 143 -13.16 8.36 1.51
C GLN A 143 -12.14 8.31 2.65
N LEU A 144 -12.03 9.39 3.41
CA LEU A 144 -11.18 9.42 4.61
C LEU A 144 -11.74 8.45 5.66
N MET A 145 -10.92 7.53 6.13
CA MET A 145 -11.29 6.61 7.19
C MET A 145 -11.37 7.37 8.52
N ARG A 146 -12.59 7.65 8.99
CA ARG A 146 -12.86 8.42 10.22
C ARG A 146 -12.93 7.53 11.47
N GLY A 147 -13.02 8.15 12.65
CA GLY A 147 -13.24 7.46 13.91
C GLY A 147 -11.93 6.86 14.44
N PRO A 148 -11.85 5.54 14.75
CA PRO A 148 -10.66 4.95 15.37
C PRO A 148 -9.42 4.91 14.44
N PHE A 149 -9.61 5.21 13.15
CA PHE A 149 -8.55 5.29 12.15
C PHE A 149 -7.98 6.70 11.97
N PHE A 150 -8.62 7.73 12.56
CA PHE A 150 -8.28 9.13 12.32
C PHE A 150 -7.70 9.76 13.58
N SER A 151 -6.50 10.31 13.44
CA SER A 151 -5.78 11.02 14.50
C SER A 151 -5.21 12.34 13.98
N ASP A 152 -4.55 13.14 14.83
CA ASP A 152 -3.75 14.32 14.45
C ASP A 152 -2.29 13.96 14.15
N LYS A 153 -2.06 12.69 13.82
CA LYS A 153 -0.80 11.99 13.73
C LYS A 153 -0.79 11.19 12.43
N HIS A 154 0.33 10.59 12.10
CA HIS A 154 0.45 9.80 10.89
C HIS A 154 -0.13 8.39 11.08
N ASP A 155 -0.95 7.96 10.12
CA ASP A 155 -1.58 6.64 10.10
C ASP A 155 -1.18 5.92 8.79
N TYR A 156 -0.48 4.78 8.88
CA TYR A 156 0.12 4.05 7.75
C TYR A 156 -0.29 2.56 7.67
N ASP A 157 0.15 1.87 6.61
CA ASP A 157 0.13 0.41 6.44
C ASP A 157 -1.22 -0.31 6.71
N PRO A 158 -2.33 0.12 6.07
CA PRO A 158 -3.64 -0.48 6.27
C PRO A 158 -3.65 -1.95 5.82
N CYS A 159 -4.30 -2.82 6.59
CA CYS A 159 -4.54 -4.21 6.19
C CYS A 159 -5.79 -4.78 6.86
N LEU A 160 -6.59 -5.53 6.10
CA LEU A 160 -7.72 -6.28 6.64
C LEU A 160 -7.34 -7.74 6.92
N SER A 161 -7.83 -8.23 8.05
CA SER A 161 -7.88 -9.68 8.33
C SER A 161 -8.67 -10.43 7.25
N PRO A 162 -8.37 -11.72 6.98
CA PRO A 162 -9.03 -12.50 5.94
C PRO A 162 -10.55 -12.61 6.08
N ASP A 163 -11.08 -12.55 7.32
CA ASP A 163 -12.51 -12.59 7.61
C ASP A 163 -13.18 -11.19 7.64
N GLY A 164 -12.40 -10.13 7.46
CA GLY A 164 -12.86 -8.74 7.47
C GLY A 164 -13.34 -8.24 8.83
N THR A 165 -13.07 -8.95 9.92
CA THR A 165 -13.51 -8.57 11.27
C THR A 165 -12.53 -7.64 11.97
N LYS A 166 -11.26 -7.66 11.56
CA LYS A 166 -10.19 -6.80 12.07
C LYS A 166 -9.55 -5.99 10.96
N PHE A 167 -9.21 -4.75 11.29
CA PHE A 167 -8.42 -3.83 10.48
C PHE A 167 -7.17 -3.47 11.27
N TYR A 168 -6.00 -3.66 10.65
CA TYR A 168 -4.69 -3.35 11.20
C TYR A 168 -4.09 -2.16 10.46
N PHE A 169 -3.31 -1.36 11.16
CA PHE A 169 -2.57 -0.24 10.60
C PHE A 169 -1.51 0.22 11.61
N THR A 170 -0.54 1.02 11.17
CA THR A 170 0.50 1.61 12.02
C THR A 170 0.19 3.07 12.31
N SER A 171 0.57 3.56 13.48
CA SER A 171 0.35 4.97 13.85
C SER A 171 1.36 5.44 14.89
N ASP A 172 1.80 6.69 14.78
CA ASP A 172 2.66 7.40 15.76
C ASP A 172 1.85 8.24 16.77
N ARG A 173 0.58 7.86 16.98
CA ARG A 173 -0.28 8.51 17.97
C ARG A 173 0.23 8.39 19.39
N ASP A 174 -0.11 9.40 20.18
CA ASP A 174 0.26 9.47 21.59
C ASP A 174 -0.31 8.28 22.40
N GLY A 175 0.49 7.80 23.37
CA GLY A 175 0.14 6.65 24.21
C GLY A 175 0.61 5.30 23.69
N GLY A 176 1.35 5.29 22.57
CA GLY A 176 2.06 4.14 22.03
C GLY A 176 3.27 3.67 22.87
N LEU A 177 3.92 2.61 22.41
CA LEU A 177 5.12 1.99 22.99
C LEU A 177 6.41 2.41 22.27
N GLY A 178 6.33 3.16 21.16
CA GLY A 178 7.49 3.57 20.37
C GLY A 178 7.18 4.73 19.42
N ASP A 179 7.92 4.76 18.31
CA ASP A 179 7.76 5.77 17.25
C ASP A 179 6.44 5.54 16.50
N SER A 180 6.30 4.40 15.83
CA SER A 180 5.03 3.94 15.24
C SER A 180 4.69 2.54 15.74
N ASP A 181 3.44 2.34 16.17
CA ASP A 181 2.93 1.08 16.72
C ASP A 181 1.82 0.49 15.84
N ILE A 182 1.63 -0.83 15.91
CA ILE A 182 0.52 -1.51 15.23
C ILE A 182 -0.75 -1.41 16.07
N TYR A 183 -1.78 -0.81 15.48
CA TYR A 183 -3.13 -0.72 16.03
C TYR A 183 -4.07 -1.73 15.36
N VAL A 184 -5.11 -2.15 16.09
CA VAL A 184 -6.17 -2.99 15.57
C VAL A 184 -7.54 -2.39 15.90
N VAL A 185 -8.42 -2.34 14.89
CA VAL A 185 -9.82 -2.00 15.04
C VAL A 185 -10.66 -3.24 14.78
N GLU A 186 -11.55 -3.57 15.73
CA GLU A 186 -12.46 -4.69 15.59
C GLU A 186 -13.85 -4.20 15.15
N LYS A 187 -14.40 -4.84 14.12
CA LYS A 187 -15.74 -4.56 13.63
C LYS A 187 -16.77 -5.16 14.60
N ILE A 188 -17.43 -4.28 15.36
CA ILE A 188 -18.50 -4.69 16.27
C ILE A 188 -19.84 -4.68 15.52
N PHE A 189 -20.41 -5.87 15.32
CA PHE A 189 -21.79 -5.99 14.84
C PHE A 189 -22.75 -5.67 15.98
N LYS A 190 -23.43 -4.52 15.92
CA LYS A 190 -24.57 -4.28 16.81
C LYS A 190 -25.71 -5.20 16.38
N ARG A 191 -26.20 -6.01 17.33
CA ARG A 191 -27.44 -6.79 17.20
C ARG A 191 -28.65 -5.87 17.34
#